data_AF-A0A1Q3VLW2-F1
#
_entry.id   AF-A0A1Q3VLW2-F1
#
_cell.length_a   1.000
_cell.length_b   1.000
_cell.length_c   1.000
_cell.angle_alpha   90.00
_cell.angle_beta   90.00
_cell.angle_gamma   90.00
#
_symmetry.space_group_name_H-M   'P 1'
#
loop_
_entity.id
_entity.type
_entity.pdbx_description
1 polymer ?
#
loop_
_entity_poly.entity_id
_entity_poly.type
_entity_poly.pdbx_seq_one_letter_code
_entity_poly.pdbx_strand_id
1 'polypeptide(L)' 'METLYLLIPLSVVLVFLIGVAFWWSVRSGQFDDMEGPAYRMLMDDDKPDVSGDAPDKRDDAPPKS' A
#
# COMPACT_ATOMS: atom_id res chain seq x y z
N MET A 1 26.33 -5.76 -37.92
CA MET A 1 25.97 -7.13 -37.48
C MET A 1 26.48 -7.47 -36.08
N GLU A 2 27.54 -6.81 -35.59
CA GLU A 2 28.10 -7.06 -34.24
C GLU A 2 27.13 -6.74 -33.09
N THR A 3 26.36 -5.66 -33.22
CA THR A 3 25.41 -5.24 -32.16
C THR A 3 24.30 -6.27 -31.91
N LEU A 4 23.90 -7.04 -32.94
CA LEU A 4 22.89 -8.08 -32.78
C LEU A 4 23.36 -9.17 -31.80
N TYR A 5 24.66 -9.51 -31.81
CA TYR A 5 25.22 -10.48 -30.87
C TYR A 5 25.20 -10.01 -29.42
N LEU A 6 25.11 -8.69 -29.18
CA LEU A 6 24.96 -8.13 -27.84
C LEU A 6 23.47 -7.96 -27.47
N LEU A 7 22.64 -7.51 -28.41
CA LEU A 7 21.22 -7.23 -28.17
C LEU A 7 20.38 -8.49 -27.97
N ILE A 8 20.68 -9.58 -28.67
CA ILE A 8 19.95 -10.85 -28.53
C ILE A 8 20.09 -11.43 -27.11
N PRO A 9 21.29 -11.65 -26.55
CA PRO A 9 21.40 -12.16 -25.19
C PRO A 9 20.86 -11.18 -24.15
N LEU A 10 21.06 -9.87 -24.36
CA LEU A 10 20.51 -8.84 -23.48
C LEU A 10 18.97 -8.89 -23.42
N SER A 11 18.30 -9.07 -24.56
CA SER A 11 16.84 -9.16 -24.59
C SER A 11 16.33 -10.44 -23.95
N VAL A 12 17.01 -11.58 -24.14
CA VAL A 12 16.67 -12.84 -23.46
C VAL A 12 16.77 -12.70 -21.94
N VAL A 13 17.84 -12.08 -21.44
CA VAL A 13 17.99 -11.78 -20.00
C VAL A 13 16.88 -10.87 -19.51
N LEU A 14 16.55 -9.81 -20.26
CA LEU A 14 15.48 -8.88 -19.89
C LEU A 14 14.11 -9.58 -19.80
N VAL A 15 13.78 -10.43 -20.77
CA VAL A 15 12.55 -11.23 -20.77
C VAL A 15 12.50 -12.15 -19.56
N PHE A 16 13.61 -12.82 -19.23
CA PHE A 16 13.69 -13.67 -18.05
C PHE A 16 13.51 -12.87 -16.75
N LEU A 17 14.14 -11.71 -16.63
CA LEU A 17 14.01 -10.83 -15.47
C LEU A 17 12.56 -10.39 -15.27
N ILE A 18 11.90 -9.94 -16.34
CA ILE A 18 10.49 -9.55 -16.30
C ILE A 18 9.62 -10.76 -15.92
N GLY A 19 9.86 -11.92 -16.51
CA GLY A 19 9.12 -13.15 -16.21
C GLY A 19 9.24 -13.58 -14.75
N VAL A 20 10.45 -13.54 -14.17
CA VAL A 20 10.70 -13.86 -12.76
C VAL A 20 10.04 -12.83 -11.84
N ALA A 21 10.18 -11.54 -12.14
CA ALA A 21 9.56 -10.47 -11.36
C ALA A 21 8.04 -10.57 -11.37
N PHE A 22 7.44 -10.87 -12.54
CA PHE A 22 6.00 -11.07 -12.69
C PHE A 22 5.52 -12.30 -11.92
N TRP A 23 6.22 -13.44 -12.06
CA TRP A 23 5.91 -14.65 -11.30
C TRP A 23 5.96 -14.38 -9.79
N TRP A 24 6.99 -13.67 -9.31
CA TRP A 24 7.12 -13.31 -7.91
C TRP A 24 6.00 -12.38 -7.45
N SER A 25 5.64 -11.37 -8.23
CA SER A 25 4.51 -10.47 -7.95
C SER A 25 3.20 -11.22 -7.81
N VAL A 26 2.88 -12.13 -8.75
CA VAL A 26 1.67 -12.98 -8.68
C VAL A 26 1.70 -13.87 -7.44
N ARG A 27 2.84 -14.51 -7.14
CA ARG A 27 3.00 -15.38 -5.96
C ARG A 27 2.88 -14.61 -4.65
N SER A 28 3.34 -13.35 -4.63
CA SER A 28 3.36 -12.49 -3.44
C SER A 28 1.97 -11.95 -3.06
N GLY A 29 0.93 -12.22 -3.86
CA GLY A 29 -0.43 -11.80 -3.54
C GLY A 29 -0.62 -10.29 -3.60
N GLN A 30 0.23 -9.55 -4.33
CA GLN A 30 0.12 -8.09 -4.40
C GLN A 30 -1.19 -7.60 -5.06
N PHE A 31 -1.92 -8.50 -5.72
CA PHE A 31 -3.23 -8.24 -6.31
C PHE A 31 -4.40 -8.47 -5.33
N ASP A 32 -4.16 -9.14 -4.19
CA ASP A 32 -5.21 -9.43 -3.18
C ASP A 32 -5.55 -8.19 -2.32
N ASP A 33 -4.62 -7.23 -2.21
CA ASP A 33 -4.81 -6.00 -1.41
C ASP A 33 -5.43 -4.83 -2.23
N MET A 34 -5.96 -5.10 -3.43
CA MET A 34 -6.70 -4.09 -4.21
C MET A 34 -8.13 -3.85 -3.68
N GLU A 35 -8.63 -4.70 -2.79
CA GLU A 35 -9.98 -4.59 -2.22
C GLU A 35 -10.03 -3.70 -0.95
N GLY A 36 -8.92 -3.59 -0.22
CA GLY A 36 -8.82 -2.87 1.06
C GLY A 36 -8.91 -1.33 1.00
N PRO A 37 -8.34 -0.64 -0.02
CA PRO A 37 -8.39 0.82 -0.11
C PRO A 37 -9.74 1.37 -0.61
N ALA A 38 -10.37 0.67 -1.56
CA ALA A 38 -11.63 1.11 -2.18
C ALA A 38 -12.79 1.12 -1.16
N TYR A 39 -12.82 0.13 -0.25
CA TYR A 39 -13.81 0.06 0.82
C TYR A 39 -13.66 1.23 1.82
N ARG A 40 -12.42 1.64 2.15
CA ARG A 40 -12.21 2.75 3.08
C ARG A 40 -12.64 4.10 2.50
N MET A 41 -12.38 4.33 1.21
CA MET A 41 -12.82 5.57 0.55
C MET A 41 -14.34 5.71 0.46
N LEU A 42 -15.09 4.60 0.31
CA LEU A 42 -16.55 4.63 0.24
C LEU A 42 -17.22 4.70 1.63
N MET A 43 -16.57 4.19 2.67
CA MET A 43 -17.09 4.20 4.05
C MET A 43 -16.61 5.39 4.90
N ASP A 44 -15.64 6.18 4.44
CA ASP A 44 -15.16 7.37 5.18
C ASP A 44 -16.04 8.62 4.96
N ASP A 45 -16.89 8.66 3.92
CA ASP A 45 -17.84 9.77 3.71
C ASP A 45 -19.01 9.78 4.72
N ASP A 46 -19.24 8.68 5.44
CA ASP A 46 -20.34 8.52 6.42
C ASP A 46 -19.89 8.61 7.89
N LYS A 47 -18.60 8.87 8.16
CA LYS A 47 -18.14 9.09 9.54
C LYS A 47 -18.11 10.59 9.84
N PRO A 48 -18.89 11.08 10.81
CA PRO A 48 -18.61 12.40 11.36
C PRO A 48 -17.18 12.37 11.89
N ASP A 49 -16.41 13.37 11.51
CA ASP A 49 -15.02 13.58 11.91
C ASP A 49 -14.97 13.77 13.44
N VAL A 50 -14.91 12.66 14.20
CA VAL A 50 -14.63 12.65 15.64
C VAL A 50 -13.13 12.51 15.84
N SER A 51 -12.39 13.50 15.36
CA SER A 51 -10.98 13.74 15.67
C SER A 51 -10.68 15.22 15.42
N GLY A 52 -10.48 16.09 16.39
CA GLY A 52 -10.54 15.94 17.82
C GLY A 52 -10.66 17.33 18.43
N ASP A 53 -11.61 17.49 19.33
CA ASP A 53 -11.55 18.50 20.38
C ASP A 53 -12.11 17.83 21.64
N ALA A 54 -11.29 16.96 22.23
CA ALA A 54 -11.51 16.58 23.61
C ALA A 54 -10.87 17.70 24.44
N PRO A 55 -11.65 18.54 25.14
CA PRO A 55 -11.07 19.40 26.15
C PRO A 55 -10.61 18.48 27.27
N ASP A 56 -9.32 18.18 27.24
CA ASP A 56 -8.41 18.27 28.37
C ASP A 56 -9.13 18.38 29.73
N LYS A 57 -9.58 17.23 30.26
CA LYS A 57 -9.89 17.09 31.68
C LYS A 57 -8.57 16.97 32.43
N ARG A 58 -7.81 18.08 32.48
CA ARG A 58 -6.81 18.30 33.50
C ARG A 58 -7.52 18.80 34.76
N ASP A 59 -7.60 17.88 35.72
CA ASP A 59 -7.45 18.17 37.14
C ASP A 59 -8.48 19.09 37.84
N ASP A 60 -9.74 18.63 37.94
CA ASP A 60 -10.63 19.05 39.04
C ASP A 60 -11.02 17.82 39.87
N ALA A 61 -10.18 17.51 40.86
CA ALA A 61 -10.49 16.53 41.91
C ALA A 61 -11.64 17.04 42.81
N PRO A 62 -12.50 16.16 43.37
CA PRO A 62 -13.64 16.58 44.20
C PRO A 62 -13.19 17.09 45.60
N PRO A 63 -14.02 17.94 46.25
CA PRO A 63 -13.63 18.68 47.45
C PRO A 63 -13.51 17.77 48.67
N LYS A 64 -12.48 17.98 49.48
CA LYS A 64 -12.38 17.44 50.85
C LYS A 64 -12.56 18.56 51.86
N SER A 65 -13.76 18.67 52.43
CA SER A 65 -14.01 19.26 53.76
C SER A 65 -15.36 18.78 54.27
#